data_AF-A0AAN7R7N0-F1
#
_entry.id   AF-A0AAN7R7N0-F1
#
_cell.length_a   1.000
_cell.length_b   1.000
_cell.length_c   1.000
_cell.angle_alpha   90.00
_cell.angle_beta   90.00
_cell.angle_gamma   90.00
#
_symmetry.space_group_name_H-M   'P 1'
#
loop_
_entity.id
_entity.type
_entity.pdbx_description
1 polymer ?
#
loop_
_entity_poly.entity_id
_entity_poly.type
_entity_poly.pdbx_seq_one_letter_code
_entity_poly.pdbx_strand_id
1 'polypeptide(L)'
;MSVELLDGSTIIDFVEDEQAFNVFIRDRFALLDMDCDGLLSYSEMLEELRALRVFETHFGIDLESDPEELSRVYGALFVQFDRDASGAVDLEEFKAETKRMMLGMASGLGFLPVQMVLEEDSLLKKAVEREMMAKLI
;
A
#
# COMPACT_ATOMS: atom_id res chain seq x y z
N MET A 1 6.14 14.45 4.91
CA MET A 1 5.73 13.59 6.04
C MET A 1 4.76 14.37 6.92
N SER A 2 3.56 13.85 7.15
CA SER A 2 2.53 14.45 8.02
C SER A 2 2.06 13.44 9.07
N VAL A 3 1.64 13.92 10.23
CA VAL A 3 1.13 13.05 11.31
C VAL A 3 -0.39 13.02 11.21
N GLU A 4 -0.93 11.87 10.82
CA GLU A 4 -2.36 11.68 10.61
C GLU A 4 -2.94 10.72 11.66
N LEU A 5 -4.23 10.91 11.97
CA LEU A 5 -4.99 9.98 12.80
C LEU A 5 -5.69 8.99 11.87
N LEU A 6 -5.47 7.69 12.07
CA LEU A 6 -6.00 6.64 11.23
C LEU A 6 -6.78 5.62 12.06
N ASP A 7 -8.02 5.36 11.67
CA ASP A 7 -8.86 4.29 12.25
C ASP A 7 -9.10 3.19 11.21
N GLY A 8 -9.46 1.98 11.67
CA GLY A 8 -9.83 0.90 10.76
C GLY A 8 -11.00 1.27 9.85
N SER A 9 -11.95 2.08 10.34
CA SER A 9 -13.11 2.56 9.58
C SER A 9 -12.70 3.45 8.41
N THR A 10 -11.72 4.34 8.60
CA THR A 10 -11.16 5.20 7.53
C THR A 10 -10.65 4.39 6.35
N ILE A 11 -9.94 3.30 6.64
CA ILE A 11 -9.38 2.42 5.63
C ILE A 11 -10.50 1.64 4.92
N ILE A 12 -11.49 1.14 5.67
CA ILE A 12 -12.64 0.43 5.11
C ILE A 12 -13.42 1.35 4.18
N ASP A 13 -13.78 2.56 4.62
CA ASP A 13 -14.52 3.54 3.82
C ASP A 13 -13.80 3.86 2.50
N PHE A 14 -12.47 4.02 2.54
CA PHE A 14 -11.68 4.24 1.33
C PHE A 14 -11.68 3.04 0.37
N VAL A 15 -11.61 1.82 0.91
CA VAL A 15 -11.58 0.58 0.12
C VAL A 15 -12.96 0.20 -0.41
N GLU A 16 -14.03 0.60 0.29
CA GLU A 16 -15.43 0.44 -0.13
C GLU A 16 -15.83 1.45 -1.20
N ASP A 17 -15.23 2.65 -1.22
CA ASP A 17 -15.36 3.57 -2.37
C ASP A 17 -14.58 3.03 -3.57
N GLU A 18 -15.20 2.09 -4.30
CA GLU A 18 -14.59 1.44 -5.46
C GLU A 18 -14.16 2.45 -6.54
N GLN A 19 -14.85 3.59 -6.68
CA GLN A 19 -14.46 4.59 -7.68
C GLN A 19 -13.16 5.29 -7.26
N ALA A 20 -13.11 5.79 -6.03
CA ALA A 20 -11.90 6.41 -5.48
C ALA A 20 -10.73 5.44 -5.45
N PHE A 21 -10.98 4.22 -4.99
CA PHE A 21 -9.99 3.16 -4.89
C PHE A 21 -9.48 2.76 -6.27
N ASN A 22 -10.34 2.56 -7.27
CA ASN A 22 -9.91 2.21 -8.63
C ASN A 22 -9.07 3.30 -9.29
N VAL A 23 -9.46 4.57 -9.14
CA VAL A 23 -8.67 5.70 -9.67
C VAL A 23 -7.30 5.71 -9.00
N PHE A 24 -7.29 5.63 -7.67
CA PHE A 24 -6.06 5.61 -6.89
C PHE A 24 -5.12 4.44 -7.29
N ILE A 25 -5.66 3.23 -7.39
CA ILE A 25 -4.89 2.05 -7.78
C ILE A 25 -4.35 2.20 -9.19
N ARG A 26 -5.13 2.73 -10.14
CA ARG A 26 -4.66 2.96 -11.51
C ARG A 26 -3.56 4.02 -11.58
N ASP A 27 -3.73 5.14 -10.90
CA ASP A 27 -2.70 6.19 -10.84
C ASP A 27 -1.42 5.63 -10.22
N ARG A 28 -1.54 4.84 -9.15
CA ARG A 28 -0.39 4.22 -8.49
C ARG A 28 0.28 3.18 -9.37
N PHE A 29 -0.49 2.30 -10.01
CA PHE A 29 0.03 1.32 -10.96
C PHE A 29 0.77 2.00 -12.10
N ALA A 30 0.21 3.06 -12.68
CA ALA A 30 0.84 3.81 -13.78
C ALA A 30 2.09 4.59 -13.35
N LEU A 31 2.25 4.92 -12.07
CA LEU A 31 3.48 5.52 -11.53
C LEU A 31 4.62 4.50 -11.42
N LEU A 32 4.28 3.21 -11.34
CA LEU A 32 5.22 2.11 -11.12
C LEU A 32 5.58 1.37 -12.39
N ASP A 33 4.62 1.25 -13.29
CA ASP A 33 4.76 0.74 -14.64
C ASP A 33 5.61 1.72 -15.47
N MET A 34 6.92 1.66 -15.28
CA MET A 34 7.88 2.61 -15.85
C MET A 34 8.07 2.37 -17.34
N ASP A 35 7.93 1.12 -17.78
CA ASP A 35 8.02 0.74 -19.19
C ASP A 35 6.65 0.77 -19.91
N CYS A 36 5.56 1.00 -19.17
CA CYS A 36 4.19 1.14 -19.67
C CYS A 36 3.71 -0.13 -20.41
N ASP A 37 4.18 -1.30 -19.97
CA ASP A 37 3.80 -2.58 -20.55
C ASP A 37 2.46 -3.11 -20.00
N GLY A 38 1.93 -2.48 -18.96
CA GLY A 38 0.68 -2.82 -18.30
C GLY A 38 0.81 -3.91 -17.23
N LEU A 39 2.04 -4.26 -16.85
CA LEU A 39 2.41 -5.24 -15.83
C LEU A 39 3.46 -4.62 -14.89
N LEU A 40 3.53 -5.10 -13.65
CA LEU A 40 4.58 -4.69 -12.72
C LEU A 40 5.59 -5.81 -12.55
N SER A 41 6.81 -5.54 -12.98
CA SER A 41 7.95 -6.41 -12.69
C SER A 41 8.36 -6.31 -11.23
N TYR A 42 9.11 -7.31 -10.75
CA TYR A 42 9.68 -7.29 -9.39
C TYR A 42 10.49 -6.01 -9.11
N SER A 43 11.24 -5.52 -10.09
CA SER A 43 12.04 -4.29 -9.98
C SER A 43 11.19 -3.04 -9.81
N GLU A 44 10.07 -2.94 -10.52
CA GLU A 44 9.16 -1.79 -10.44
C GLU A 44 8.38 -1.82 -9.13
N MET A 45 7.93 -3.01 -8.73
CA MET A 45 7.22 -3.19 -7.47
C MET A 45 8.13 -3.01 -6.25
N LEU A 46 9.45 -3.18 -6.39
CA LEU A 46 10.40 -2.96 -5.30
C LEU A 46 10.35 -1.53 -4.76
N GLU A 47 10.14 -0.53 -5.63
CA GLU A 47 10.02 0.87 -5.23
C GLU A 47 8.75 1.09 -4.37
N GLU A 48 7.65 0.41 -4.68
CA GLU A 48 6.47 0.42 -3.80
C GLU A 48 6.71 -0.27 -2.48
N LEU A 49 7.31 -1.46 -2.50
CA LEU A 49 7.48 -2.23 -1.27
C LEU A 49 8.39 -1.48 -0.29
N ARG A 50 9.35 -0.70 -0.80
CA ARG A 50 10.11 0.29 -0.03
C ARG A 50 9.24 1.41 0.49
N ALA A 51 8.40 2.01 -0.35
CA ALA A 51 7.49 3.10 0.04
C ALA A 51 6.41 2.66 1.05
N LEU A 52 5.99 1.39 1.01
CA LEU A 52 5.05 0.78 1.94
C LEU A 52 5.66 0.49 3.32
N ARG A 53 6.98 0.70 3.47
CA ARG A 53 7.72 0.51 4.73
C ARG A 53 7.38 -0.80 5.44
N VAL A 54 7.20 -1.89 4.67
CA VAL A 54 6.81 -3.21 5.21
C VAL A 54 7.80 -3.73 6.27
N PHE A 55 9.02 -3.17 6.30
CA PHE A 55 10.07 -3.45 7.25
C PHE A 55 10.20 -2.50 8.45
N GLU A 56 9.31 -1.52 8.64
CA GLU A 56 9.25 -0.79 9.93
C GLU A 56 8.61 -1.67 11.03
N THR A 57 9.14 -2.90 11.21
CA THR A 57 8.80 -3.77 12.34
C THR A 57 9.37 -3.25 13.67
N HIS A 58 10.17 -2.18 13.65
CA HIS A 58 10.66 -1.50 14.84
C HIS A 58 10.64 0.02 14.70
N PHE A 59 9.51 0.64 15.07
CA PHE A 59 9.40 1.99 15.63
C PHE A 59 10.58 2.95 15.34
N GLY A 60 10.74 3.40 14.10
CA GLY A 60 11.62 4.52 13.76
C GLY A 60 13.13 4.29 13.87
N ILE A 61 13.62 3.06 13.73
CA ILE A 61 15.05 2.81 13.52
C ILE A 61 15.24 2.24 12.12
N ASP A 62 15.89 3.03 11.26
CA ASP A 62 16.42 2.61 9.97
C ASP A 62 17.51 1.56 10.23
N LEU A 63 17.09 0.33 10.50
CA LEU A 63 18.01 -0.80 10.54
C LEU A 63 18.35 -1.10 9.10
N GLU A 64 19.60 -0.82 8.75
CA GLU A 64 20.32 -1.35 7.59
C GLU A 64 20.17 -2.88 7.60
N SER A 65 19.01 -3.35 7.17
CA SER A 65 18.68 -4.75 7.06
C SER A 65 19.47 -5.27 5.89
N ASP A 66 20.11 -6.42 6.06
CA ASP A 66 20.99 -6.97 5.05
C ASP A 66 20.24 -7.03 3.70
N PRO A 67 20.80 -6.49 2.61
CA PRO A 67 20.10 -6.38 1.33
C PRO A 67 19.64 -7.75 0.81
N GLU A 68 20.32 -8.83 1.21
CA GLU A 68 19.92 -10.19 0.87
C GLU A 68 18.66 -10.63 1.64
N GLU A 69 18.51 -10.26 2.91
CA GLU A 69 17.31 -10.56 3.71
C GLU A 69 16.10 -9.73 3.26
N LEU A 70 16.32 -8.44 2.97
CA LEU A 70 15.32 -7.56 2.37
C LEU A 70 14.80 -8.14 1.05
N SER A 71 15.71 -8.59 0.17
CA SER A 71 15.33 -9.18 -1.12
C SER A 71 14.46 -10.44 -0.96
N ARG A 72 14.69 -11.26 0.07
CA ARG A 72 13.89 -12.47 0.32
C ARG A 72 12.48 -12.14 0.77
N VAL A 73 12.32 -11.15 1.64
CA VAL A 73 11.00 -10.75 2.13
C VAL A 73 10.24 -10.00 1.05
N TYR A 74 10.88 -9.10 0.30
CA TYR A 74 10.26 -8.46 -0.85
C TYR A 74 9.89 -9.47 -1.93
N GLY A 75 10.72 -10.48 -2.18
CA GLY A 75 10.38 -11.60 -3.06
C GLY A 75 9.16 -12.39 -2.55
N ALA A 76 9.09 -12.68 -1.25
CA ALA A 76 7.94 -13.36 -0.66
C ALA A 76 6.65 -12.53 -0.68
N LEU A 77 6.75 -11.20 -0.58
CA LEU A 77 5.64 -10.27 -0.76
C LEU A 77 5.20 -10.23 -2.22
N PHE A 78 6.15 -10.13 -3.16
CA PHE A 78 5.85 -10.13 -4.60
C PHE A 78 5.07 -11.38 -5.01
N VAL A 79 5.48 -12.56 -4.52
CA VAL A 79 4.76 -13.83 -4.77
C VAL A 79 3.34 -13.86 -4.21
N GLN A 80 3.00 -13.01 -3.23
CA GLN A 80 1.60 -12.87 -2.77
C GLN A 80 0.76 -12.02 -3.74
N PHE A 81 1.38 -11.01 -4.36
CA PHE A 81 0.75 -10.19 -5.37
C PHE A 81 0.58 -10.92 -6.71
N ASP A 82 1.63 -11.62 -7.18
CA ASP A 82 1.62 -12.47 -8.37
C ASP A 82 0.93 -13.80 -8.07
N ARG A 83 -0.40 -13.83 -8.21
CA ARG A 83 -1.22 -15.00 -7.83
C ARG A 83 -1.21 -16.08 -8.88
N ASP A 84 -1.07 -15.69 -10.14
CA ASP A 84 -0.96 -16.63 -11.25
C ASP A 84 0.47 -17.17 -11.46
N ALA A 85 1.44 -16.65 -10.69
CA ALA A 85 2.86 -16.99 -10.77
C ALA A 85 3.41 -16.77 -12.19
N SER A 86 2.88 -15.77 -12.89
CA SER A 86 3.33 -15.37 -14.24
C SER A 86 4.70 -14.69 -14.20
N GLY A 87 5.14 -14.23 -13.02
CA GLY A 87 6.38 -13.48 -12.82
C GLY A 87 6.20 -11.97 -12.97
N ALA A 88 4.98 -11.50 -13.14
CA ALA A 88 4.62 -10.09 -13.18
C ALA A 88 3.26 -9.89 -12.49
N VAL A 89 2.98 -8.67 -12.01
CA VAL A 89 1.70 -8.37 -11.33
C VAL A 89 0.84 -7.50 -12.25
N ASP A 90 -0.34 -7.98 -12.62
CA ASP A 90 -1.27 -7.17 -13.40
C ASP A 90 -2.11 -6.21 -12.53
N LEU A 91 -2.82 -5.29 -13.17
CA LEU A 91 -3.62 -4.29 -12.47
C LEU A 91 -4.72 -4.90 -11.58
N GLU A 92 -5.36 -5.99 -12.01
CA GLU A 92 -6.39 -6.65 -11.22
C GLU A 92 -5.80 -7.36 -9.99
N GLU A 93 -4.66 -8.03 -10.17
CA GLU A 93 -3.91 -8.65 -9.08
C GLU A 93 -3.44 -7.62 -8.06
N PHE A 94 -2.79 -6.55 -8.54
CA PHE A 94 -2.34 -5.45 -7.71
C PHE A 94 -3.51 -4.85 -6.92
N LYS A 95 -4.63 -4.54 -7.59
CA LYS A 95 -5.85 -4.05 -6.95
C LYS A 95 -6.36 -5.00 -5.87
N ALA A 96 -6.49 -6.29 -6.20
CA ALA A 96 -7.07 -7.28 -5.30
C ALA A 96 -6.22 -7.48 -4.06
N GLU A 97 -4.89 -7.49 -4.22
CA GLU A 97 -3.99 -7.70 -3.10
C GLU A 97 -3.80 -6.45 -2.24
N THR A 98 -3.68 -5.26 -2.84
CA THR A 98 -3.70 -4.00 -2.08
C THR A 98 -4.99 -3.87 -1.27
N LYS A 99 -6.15 -4.21 -1.86
CA LYS A 99 -7.44 -4.22 -1.15
C LYS A 99 -7.42 -5.18 0.05
N ARG A 100 -6.93 -6.40 -0.14
CA ARG A 100 -6.83 -7.41 0.93
C ARG A 100 -5.93 -6.95 2.06
N MET A 101 -4.77 -6.38 1.73
CA MET A 101 -3.81 -5.87 2.71
C MET A 101 -4.41 -4.72 3.53
N MET A 102 -5.05 -3.75 2.88
CA MET A 102 -5.72 -2.63 3.55
C MET A 102 -6.84 -3.10 4.49
N LEU A 103 -7.68 -4.05 4.06
CA LEU A 103 -8.72 -4.62 4.94
C LEU A 103 -8.12 -5.41 6.11
N GLY A 104 -6.99 -6.10 5.89
CA GLY A 104 -6.23 -6.76 6.95
C GLY A 104 -5.70 -5.76 7.98
N MET A 105 -5.13 -4.65 7.52
CA MET A 105 -4.67 -3.56 8.39
C MET A 105 -5.82 -2.92 9.15
N ALA A 106 -6.95 -2.65 8.49
CA ALA A 106 -8.16 -2.12 9.14
C ALA A 106 -8.65 -3.05 10.25
N SER A 107 -8.68 -4.36 9.97
CA SER A 107 -9.06 -5.38 10.94
C SER A 107 -8.08 -5.48 12.12
N GLY A 108 -6.79 -5.22 11.86
CA GLY A 108 -5.73 -5.22 12.88
C GLY A 108 -5.67 -3.96 13.74
N LEU A 109 -5.99 -2.79 13.18
CA LEU A 109 -6.09 -1.51 13.90
C LEU A 109 -7.29 -1.48 14.84
N GLY A 110 -8.38 -2.14 14.46
CA GLY A 110 -9.62 -2.16 15.25
C GLY A 110 -10.29 -0.78 15.28
N PHE A 111 -10.97 -0.49 16.39
CA PHE A 111 -11.77 0.74 16.59
C PHE A 111 -11.01 1.88 17.30
N LEU A 112 -9.73 1.66 17.61
CA LEU A 112 -8.93 2.67 18.30
C LEU A 112 -8.09 3.41 17.26
N PRO A 113 -8.29 4.73 17.11
CA PRO A 113 -7.51 5.50 16.16
C PRO A 113 -6.03 5.51 16.60
N VAL A 114 -5.15 5.23 15.64
CA VAL A 114 -3.70 5.24 15.82
C VAL A 114 -3.13 6.46 15.13
N GLN A 115 -2.18 7.12 15.78
CA GLN A 115 -1.46 8.24 15.18
C GLN A 115 -0.26 7.71 14.40
N MET A 116 -0.19 8.02 13.10
CA MET A 116 0.84 7.52 12.19
C MET A 116 1.54 8.67 11.46
N VAL A 117 2.85 8.53 11.24
CA VAL A 117 3.61 9.42 10.36
C VAL A 117 3.49 8.87 8.95
N LEU A 118 2.88 9.63 8.05
CA LEU A 118 2.60 9.22 6.69
C LEU A 118 3.35 10.10 5.69
N GLU A 119 3.84 9.48 4.61
CA GLU A 119 4.44 10.19 3.48
C GLU A 119 3.36 10.79 2.57
N GLU A 120 3.71 11.82 1.82
CA GLU A 120 2.75 12.65 1.09
C GLU A 120 1.97 11.88 0.01
N ASP A 121 2.56 10.81 -0.50
CA ASP A 121 2.01 9.93 -1.54
C ASP A 121 1.76 8.51 -1.03
N SER A 122 1.65 8.31 0.28
CA SER A 122 1.38 6.98 0.86
C SER A 122 -0.09 6.58 0.74
N LEU A 123 -0.35 5.26 0.63
CA LEU A 123 -1.70 4.67 0.57
C LEU A 123 -2.61 5.19 1.70
N LEU A 124 -2.08 5.17 2.93
CA LEU A 124 -2.84 5.52 4.12
C LEU A 124 -3.12 7.02 4.19
N LYS A 125 -2.24 7.88 3.67
CA LYS A 125 -2.48 9.32 3.65
C LYS A 125 -3.67 9.65 2.75
N LYS A 126 -3.79 8.98 1.61
CA LYS A 126 -4.93 9.15 0.69
C LYS A 126 -6.24 8.70 1.32
N ALA A 127 -6.23 7.64 2.14
CA ALA A 127 -7.40 7.23 2.91
C ALA A 127 -7.84 8.32 3.92
N VAL A 128 -6.89 8.94 4.63
CA VAL A 128 -7.19 10.03 5.58
C VAL A 128 -7.67 11.30 4.86
N GLU A 129 -7.02 11.69 3.76
CA GLU A 129 -7.45 12.84 2.95
C GLU A 129 -8.90 12.68 2.47
N ARG A 130 -9.30 11.47 2.09
CA ARG A 130 -10.67 11.15 1.69
C ARG A 130 -11.67 11.28 2.83
N GLU A 131 -11.35 10.76 4.01
CA GLU A 131 -12.21 10.91 5.19
C GLU A 131 -12.35 12.38 5.61
N MET A 132 -11.25 13.14 5.59
CA MET A 132 -11.29 14.58 5.85
C MET A 132 -12.21 15.30 4.85
N MET A 133 -12.11 14.99 3.56
CA MET A 133 -13.01 15.56 2.54
C MET A 133 -14.48 15.17 2.77
N ALA A 134 -14.75 13.93 3.18
CA ALA A 134 -16.10 13.45 3.48
C ALA A 134 -16.73 14.14 4.71
N LYS A 135 -15.91 14.53 5.70
CA LYS A 135 -16.35 15.27 6.90
C LYS A 135 -16.58 16.77 6.68
N LEU A 136 -16.14 17.31 5.54
CA LEU A 136 -16.22 18.73 5.19
C LEU A 136 -17.49 19.11 4.42
N ILE A 137 -18.38 18.15 4.14
CA ILE A 137 -19.66 18.30 3.43
C ILE A 137 -20.80 18.01 4.42
#